data_AF-A0A9E6A1Z8-F1
#
_entry.id   AF-A0A9E6A1Z8-F1
#
_cell.length_a   1.000
_cell.length_b   1.000
_cell.length_c   1.000
_cell.angle_alpha   90.00
_cell.angle_beta   90.00
_cell.angle_gamma   90.00
#
_symmetry.space_group_name_H-M   'P 1'
#
loop_
_entity.id
_entity.type
_entity.pdbx_description
1 polymer ?
#
loop_
_entity_poly.entity_id
_entity_poly.type
_entity_poly.pdbx_seq_one_letter_code
_entity_poly.pdbx_strand_id
1 'polypeptide(L)'
;MKFLRIWAVLLALSLMIGELWRSWGAGREFVFVVDDQIMGALLIWSAYLLKQETLRRRAFFSAAWAFNVGMLYGSFFGKIVSPENSNPGNWDFGILTALIGLAFVSAIIGMIASILLPHQGQTP
;
A
#
# COMPACT_ATOMS: atom_id res chain seq x y z
N MET A 1 -13.82 8.80 -8.03
CA MET A 1 -13.39 7.47 -7.50
C MET A 1 -12.66 6.54 -8.47
N LYS A 2 -12.94 6.53 -9.79
CA LYS A 2 -12.29 5.60 -10.74
C LYS A 2 -10.75 5.63 -10.70
N PHE A 3 -10.16 6.83 -10.78
CA PHE A 3 -8.70 7.01 -10.71
C PHE A 3 -8.11 6.38 -9.44
N LEU A 4 -8.67 6.73 -8.28
CA LEU A 4 -8.17 6.26 -6.98
C LEU A 4 -8.23 4.72 -6.84
N ARG A 5 -9.24 4.08 -7.44
CA ARG A 5 -9.35 2.61 -7.49
C ARG A 5 -8.27 1.99 -8.38
N ILE A 6 -7.98 2.58 -9.54
CA ILE A 6 -6.90 2.11 -10.42
C ILE A 6 -5.55 2.29 -9.71
N TRP A 7 -5.35 3.45 -9.10
CA TRP A 7 -4.13 3.76 -8.36
C TRP A 7 -3.89 2.81 -7.19
N ALA A 8 -4.94 2.49 -6.42
CA ALA A 8 -4.91 1.46 -5.38
C ALA A 8 -4.41 0.11 -5.92
N VAL A 9 -4.94 -0.35 -7.06
CA VAL A 9 -4.52 -1.62 -7.67
C VAL A 9 -3.07 -1.58 -8.13
N LEU A 10 -2.63 -0.49 -8.79
CA LEU A 10 -1.26 -0.36 -9.25
C LEU A 10 -0.27 -0.36 -8.08
N LEU A 11 -0.56 0.40 -7.02
CA LEU A 11 0.27 0.45 -5.82
C LEU A 11 0.33 -0.91 -5.10
N ALA A 12 -0.82 -1.58 -4.96
CA ALA A 12 -0.88 -2.90 -4.36
C ALA A 12 -0.02 -3.90 -5.13
N LEU A 13 -0.18 -3.98 -6.45
CA LEU A 13 0.60 -4.87 -7.29
C LEU A 13 2.09 -4.54 -7.25
N SER A 14 2.47 -3.26 -7.25
CA SER A 14 3.87 -2.87 -7.16
C SER A 14 4.51 -3.30 -5.83
N LEU A 15 3.79 -3.18 -4.72
CA LEU A 15 4.27 -3.60 -3.40
C LEU A 15 4.36 -5.13 -3.31
N MET A 16 3.31 -5.83 -3.73
CA MET A 16 3.26 -7.29 -3.74
C MET A 16 4.40 -7.90 -4.58
N ILE A 17 4.58 -7.41 -5.81
CA ILE A 17 5.62 -7.89 -6.72
C ILE A 17 7.00 -7.46 -6.22
N GLY A 18 7.13 -6.21 -5.74
CA GLY A 18 8.37 -5.68 -5.19
C GLY A 18 8.87 -6.49 -4.00
N GLU A 19 7.97 -6.94 -3.12
CA GLU A 19 8.30 -7.78 -1.97
C GLU A 19 8.65 -9.22 -2.36
N LEU A 20 7.91 -9.80 -3.30
CA LEU A 20 8.24 -11.11 -3.86
C LEU A 20 9.64 -11.09 -4.47
N TRP A 21 9.96 -10.08 -5.29
CA TRP A 21 11.30 -9.91 -5.83
C TRP A 21 12.33 -9.70 -4.73
N ARG A 22 12.05 -8.82 -3.76
CA ARG A 22 12.97 -8.54 -2.64
C ARG A 22 13.35 -9.80 -1.88
N SER A 23 12.37 -10.67 -1.64
CA SER A 23 12.52 -11.85 -0.79
C SER A 23 12.94 -13.12 -1.54
N TRP A 24 12.87 -13.14 -2.87
CA TRP A 24 13.23 -14.30 -3.69
C TRP A 24 14.71 -14.68 -3.51
N GLY A 25 14.97 -15.84 -2.91
CA GLY A 25 16.34 -16.33 -2.70
C GLY A 25 17.14 -15.54 -1.66
N ALA A 26 16.55 -14.54 -0.98
CA ALA A 26 17.23 -13.67 -0.03
C ALA A 26 17.19 -14.18 1.43
N GLY A 27 16.66 -15.40 1.66
CA GLY A 27 16.59 -16.02 2.99
C GLY A 27 15.69 -15.29 4.00
N ARG A 28 14.80 -14.40 3.54
CA ARG A 28 13.89 -13.62 4.37
C ARG A 28 12.76 -14.49 4.94
N GLU A 29 12.33 -14.21 6.16
CA GLU A 29 11.22 -14.93 6.78
C GLU A 29 9.92 -14.68 6.02
N PHE A 30 9.17 -15.75 5.78
CA PHE A 30 7.94 -15.71 4.99
C PHE A 30 6.89 -14.74 5.55
N VAL A 31 6.85 -14.53 6.87
CA VAL A 31 5.91 -13.60 7.51
C VAL A 31 6.03 -12.16 6.98
N PHE A 32 7.25 -11.73 6.61
CA PHE A 32 7.53 -10.40 6.05
C PHE A 32 7.24 -10.28 4.55
N VAL A 33 6.85 -11.37 3.91
CA VAL A 33 6.35 -11.37 2.52
C VAL A 33 4.83 -11.31 2.53
N VAL A 34 4.22 -12.02 3.49
CA VAL A 34 2.77 -12.23 3.59
C VAL A 34 2.01 -10.95 3.95
N ASP A 35 2.57 -10.08 4.78
CA ASP A 35 1.95 -8.80 5.14
C ASP A 35 1.68 -7.92 3.91
N ASP A 36 2.64 -7.80 2.99
CA ASP A 36 2.49 -7.09 1.72
C ASP A 36 1.43 -7.75 0.82
N GLN A 37 1.35 -9.09 0.81
CA GLN A 37 0.32 -9.80 0.05
C GLN A 37 -1.08 -9.58 0.62
N ILE A 38 -1.23 -9.62 1.95
CA ILE A 38 -2.52 -9.41 2.63
C ILE A 38 -2.99 -7.99 2.41
N MET A 39 -2.12 -7.00 2.65
CA MET A 39 -2.44 -5.60 2.42
C MET A 39 -2.82 -5.35 0.96
N GLY A 40 -2.01 -5.84 0.01
CA GLY A 40 -2.26 -5.67 -1.40
C GLY A 40 -3.59 -6.29 -1.83
N ALA A 41 -3.91 -7.48 -1.33
CA ALA A 41 -5.19 -8.13 -1.56
C ALA A 41 -6.38 -7.31 -1.01
N LEU A 42 -6.27 -6.76 0.21
CA LEU A 42 -7.30 -5.89 0.79
C LEU A 42 -7.50 -4.61 -0.04
N LEU A 43 -6.43 -4.01 -0.51
CA LEU A 43 -6.46 -2.78 -1.30
C LEU A 43 -7.08 -3.04 -2.69
N ILE A 44 -6.73 -4.15 -3.35
CA ILE A 44 -7.32 -4.57 -4.63
C ILE A 44 -8.80 -4.94 -4.46
N TRP A 45 -9.14 -5.72 -3.43
CA TRP A 45 -10.51 -6.17 -3.18
C TRP A 45 -11.41 -4.96 -2.89
N SER A 46 -11.01 -4.09 -1.96
CA SER A 46 -11.78 -2.89 -1.65
C SER A 46 -11.92 -1.97 -2.87
N ALA A 47 -10.87 -1.83 -3.69
CA ALA A 47 -10.92 -1.10 -4.97
C ALA A 47 -11.92 -1.74 -5.96
N TYR A 48 -12.02 -3.06 -6.02
CA TYR A 48 -12.98 -3.76 -6.86
C TYR A 48 -14.42 -3.54 -6.37
N LEU A 49 -14.68 -3.67 -5.06
CA LEU A 49 -16.02 -3.48 -4.49
C LEU A 49 -16.54 -2.06 -4.69
N LEU A 50 -15.66 -1.06 -4.64
CA LEU A 50 -16.01 0.35 -4.87
C LEU A 50 -16.46 0.65 -6.31
N LYS A 51 -16.61 -0.36 -7.20
CA LYS A 51 -17.35 -0.24 -8.47
C LYS A 51 -18.79 0.20 -8.25
N GLN A 52 -19.42 -0.23 -7.17
CA GLN A 52 -20.74 0.27 -6.78
C GLN A 52 -20.61 0.83 -5.37
N GLU A 53 -20.71 2.15 -5.27
CA GLU A 53 -20.33 2.88 -4.09
C GLU A 53 -21.44 2.81 -3.04
N THR A 54 -21.10 2.35 -1.85
CA THR A 54 -21.95 2.38 -0.65
C THR A 54 -21.08 2.83 0.52
N LEU A 55 -21.70 3.33 1.60
CA LEU A 55 -20.96 3.78 2.77
C LEU A 55 -20.03 2.69 3.33
N ARG A 56 -20.50 1.44 3.41
CA ARG A 56 -19.70 0.30 3.87
C ARG A 56 -18.50 0.00 2.97
N ARG A 57 -18.70 0.01 1.65
CA ARG A 57 -17.62 -0.26 0.67
C ARG A 57 -16.59 0.87 0.65
N ARG A 58 -17.04 2.12 0.81
CA ARG A 58 -16.14 3.27 0.91
C ARG A 58 -15.34 3.23 2.21
N ALA A 59 -15.98 2.93 3.34
CA ALA A 59 -15.30 2.75 4.62
C ALA A 59 -14.25 1.63 4.52
N PHE A 60 -14.58 0.49 3.90
CA PHE A 60 -13.61 -0.58 3.68
C PHE A 60 -12.44 -0.16 2.79
N PHE A 61 -12.69 0.60 1.72
CA PHE A 61 -11.64 1.15 0.86
C PHE A 61 -10.71 2.12 1.60
N SER A 62 -11.27 3.02 2.41
CA SER A 62 -10.49 3.92 3.27
C SER A 62 -9.69 3.18 4.33
N ALA A 63 -10.27 2.14 4.94
CA ALA A 63 -9.59 1.30 5.92
C ALA A 63 -8.42 0.53 5.28
N ALA A 64 -8.58 0.02 4.05
CA ALA A 64 -7.49 -0.63 3.32
C ALA A 64 -6.33 0.33 3.02
N TRP A 65 -6.63 1.58 2.62
CA TRP A 65 -5.60 2.62 2.47
C TRP A 65 -4.91 2.93 3.80
N ALA A 66 -5.66 3.07 4.90
CA ALA A 66 -5.09 3.34 6.22
C ALA A 66 -4.20 2.19 6.72
N PHE A 67 -4.59 0.95 6.46
CA PHE A 67 -3.76 -0.23 6.75
C PHE A 67 -2.44 -0.18 5.98
N ASN A 68 -2.49 0.17 4.68
CA ASN A 68 -1.29 0.35 3.86
C ASN A 68 -0.38 1.47 4.40
N VAL A 69 -0.95 2.62 4.79
CA VAL A 69 -0.19 3.71 5.44
C VAL A 69 0.52 3.22 6.70
N GLY A 70 -0.19 2.53 7.60
CA GLY A 70 0.38 2.05 8.85
C GLY A 70 1.54 1.06 8.64
N MET A 71 1.40 0.16 7.68
CA MET A 71 2.46 -0.80 7.36
C MET A 71 3.67 -0.13 6.69
N LEU A 72 3.44 0.75 5.71
CA LEU A 72 4.52 1.49 5.05
C LEU A 72 5.25 2.46 5.99
N TYR A 73 4.58 3.01 7.00
CA TYR A 73 5.22 3.83 8.03
C TYR A 73 6.35 3.06 8.72
N GLY A 74 6.05 1.86 9.23
CA GLY A 74 7.05 1.02 9.89
C GLY A 74 8.18 0.62 8.93
N SER A 75 7.83 0.25 7.70
CA SER A 75 8.80 -0.16 6.68
C SER A 75 9.73 0.98 6.23
N PHE A 76 9.22 2.20 6.09
CA PHE A 76 9.99 3.37 5.65
C PHE A 76 10.88 3.89 6.77
N PHE A 77 10.30 4.21 7.93
CA PHE A 77 11.08 4.79 9.03
C PHE A 77 12.04 3.80 9.66
N GLY A 78 11.74 2.50 9.64
CA GLY A 78 12.70 1.47 10.05
C GLY A 78 14.00 1.51 9.25
N LYS A 79 13.93 1.80 7.93
CA LYS A 79 15.11 1.94 7.07
C LYS A 79 15.90 3.22 7.34
N ILE A 80 15.21 4.30 7.74
CA ILE A 80 15.85 5.58 8.03
C ILE A 80 16.54 5.56 9.39
N VAL A 81 15.87 5.00 10.41
CA VAL A 81 16.32 5.07 11.81
C VAL A 81 17.30 3.96 12.14
N SER A 82 17.19 2.80 11.49
CA SER A 82 18.04 1.62 11.74
C SER A 82 18.43 0.94 10.42
N PRO A 83 19.17 1.64 9.54
CA PRO A 83 19.58 1.10 8.24
C PRO A 83 20.38 -0.20 8.35
N GLU A 84 21.18 -0.36 9.41
CA GLU A 84 21.99 -1.55 9.68
C GLU A 84 21.17 -2.83 9.91
N ASN A 85 19.92 -2.69 10.34
CA ASN A 85 19.02 -3.82 10.58
C ASN A 85 18.12 -4.12 9.37
N SER A 86 18.27 -3.38 8.28
CA SER A 86 17.45 -3.52 7.09
C SER A 86 18.08 -4.51 6.11
N ASN A 87 17.34 -5.55 5.74
CA ASN A 87 17.72 -6.46 4.67
C ASN A 87 17.04 -6.01 3.35
N PRO A 88 17.79 -5.41 2.41
CA PRO A 88 17.24 -4.94 1.13
C PRO A 88 16.99 -6.07 0.13
N GLY A 89 17.44 -7.29 0.43
CA GLY A 89 17.30 -8.45 -0.45
C GLY A 89 17.89 -8.19 -1.84
N ASN A 90 17.08 -8.43 -2.88
CA ASN A 90 17.49 -8.24 -4.27
C ASN A 90 17.48 -6.78 -4.76
N TRP A 91 17.24 -5.80 -3.88
CA TRP A 91 17.26 -4.38 -4.24
C TRP A 91 18.54 -3.69 -3.75
N ASP A 92 18.91 -2.61 -4.43
CA ASP A 92 19.78 -1.61 -3.81
C ASP A 92 19.04 -0.94 -2.64
N PHE A 93 19.75 -0.72 -1.53
CA PHE A 93 19.15 -0.18 -0.31
C PHE A 93 18.59 1.24 -0.51
N GLY A 94 19.32 2.11 -1.22
CA GLY A 94 18.89 3.48 -1.50
C GLY A 94 17.65 3.50 -2.39
N ILE A 95 17.66 2.71 -3.47
CA ILE A 95 16.52 2.57 -4.39
C ILE A 95 15.29 2.03 -3.65
N LEU A 96 15.44 0.95 -2.86
CA LEU A 96 14.34 0.38 -2.08
C LEU A 96 13.72 1.41 -1.13
N THR A 97 14.57 2.14 -0.40
CA THR A 97 14.12 3.15 0.56
C THR A 97 13.36 4.28 -0.15
N ALA A 98 13.84 4.74 -1.30
CA ALA A 98 13.16 5.75 -2.11
C ALA A 98 11.82 5.25 -2.63
N LEU A 99 11.75 4.03 -3.16
CA LEU A 99 10.50 3.42 -3.66
C LEU A 99 9.45 3.27 -2.55
N ILE A 100 9.85 2.80 -1.37
CA ILE A 100 8.96 2.68 -0.21
C ILE A 100 8.50 4.07 0.26
N GLY A 101 9.38 5.07 0.25
CA GLY A 101 9.00 6.45 0.58
C GLY A 101 7.95 7.02 -0.38
N LEU A 102 8.12 6.81 -1.69
CA LEU A 102 7.13 7.19 -2.70
C LEU A 102 5.81 6.44 -2.51
N ALA A 103 5.86 5.13 -2.23
CA ALA A 103 4.68 4.33 -1.92
C ALA A 103 3.97 4.84 -0.67
N PHE A 104 4.72 5.25 0.36
CA PHE A 104 4.18 5.76 1.62
C PHE A 104 3.44 7.11 1.42
N VAL A 105 4.06 8.06 0.73
CA VAL A 105 3.41 9.34 0.38
C VAL A 105 2.15 9.10 -0.46
N SER A 106 2.25 8.21 -1.46
CA SER A 106 1.12 7.78 -2.27
C SER A 106 -0.01 7.18 -1.43
N ALA A 107 0.31 6.36 -0.43
CA ALA A 107 -0.66 5.77 0.48
C ALA A 107 -1.38 6.82 1.35
N ILE A 108 -0.65 7.82 1.86
CA ILE A 108 -1.25 8.94 2.61
C ILE A 108 -2.23 9.72 1.73
N ILE A 109 -1.79 10.09 0.52
CA ILE A 109 -2.64 10.80 -0.44
C ILE A 109 -3.87 9.97 -0.78
N GLY A 110 -3.70 8.67 -1.03
CA GLY A 110 -4.79 7.76 -1.35
C GLY A 110 -5.80 7.61 -0.20
N MET A 111 -5.31 7.50 1.03
CA MET A 111 -6.12 7.47 2.25
C MET A 111 -6.95 8.75 2.39
N ILE A 112 -6.30 9.92 2.37
CA ILE A 112 -6.97 11.22 2.49
C ILE A 112 -8.00 11.41 1.38
N ALA A 113 -7.62 11.14 0.12
CA ALA A 113 -8.53 11.24 -1.02
C ALA A 113 -9.72 10.29 -0.89
N SER A 114 -9.55 9.08 -0.35
CA SER A 114 -10.65 8.13 -0.17
C SER A 114 -11.71 8.65 0.81
N ILE A 115 -11.31 9.45 1.80
CA ILE A 115 -12.15 10.02 2.86
C ILE A 115 -12.77 11.36 2.42
N LEU A 116 -12.03 12.20 1.70
CA LEU A 116 -12.47 13.55 1.38
C LEU A 116 -13.21 13.67 0.04
N LEU A 117 -12.92 12.81 -0.95
CA LEU A 117 -13.57 12.94 -2.25
C LEU A 117 -15.07 12.63 -2.17
N PRO A 118 -15.95 13.52 -2.68
CA PRO A 118 -17.39 13.36 -2.56
C PRO A 118 -17.91 12.13 -3.31
N HIS A 119 -18.99 11.57 -2.77
CA HIS A 119 -19.74 10.47 -3.37
C HIS A 119 -20.37 10.94 -4.69
N GLN A 120 -20.27 10.13 -5.76
CA GLN A 120 -21.03 10.42 -6.98
C GLN A 120 -22.53 10.27 -6.68
N GLY A 121 -23.23 11.40 -6.49
CA GLY A 121 -24.66 11.45 -6.17
C GLY A 121 -25.03 12.36 -4.99
N GLN A 122 -24.04 12.93 -4.28
CA GLN A 122 -24.28 14.00 -3.31
C GLN A 122 -23.92 15.35 -3.96
N THR A 123 -24.94 16.09 -4.40
CA THR A 123 -24.81 17.56 -4.47
C THR A 123 -24.84 18.10 -3.04
N PRO A 124 -24.10 19.19 -2.74
CA PRO A 124 -24.09 19.82 -1.42
C PRO A 124 -25.49 20.25 -0.98
#